data_AF-T2KR27-F1
#
_entry.id   AF-T2KR27-F1
#
_cell.length_a   1.000
_cell.length_b   1.000
_cell.length_c   1.000
_cell.angle_alpha   90.00
_cell.angle_beta   90.00
_cell.angle_gamma   90.00
#
_symmetry.space_group_name_H-M   'P 1'
#
loop_
_entity.id
_entity.type
_entity.pdbx_description
1 polymer ?
#
loop_
_entity_poly.entity_id
_entity_poly.type
_entity_poly.pdbx_seq_one_letter_code
_entity_poly.pdbx_strand_id
1 'polypeptide(L)'
;MDNLDFNQAWKKINEEKFSTSTLKKEDIMEAILKESSSTISELKKRLKYKLYWLIFFIAVFTAIMLWNWDKPVVLAFLGVFSLLYCIGGYSLFREVNKMDDYIDASKDTLTEMKKHRDIMNSALRNERKWGMVAFPVMFVSALILPRMLKGTPFKELITDPVFLITVIVLTTLVTFLGQWAAKKMNTKGYGSYMDDLGMNIKKMEEL
;
A
#
# COMPACT_ATOMS: atom_id res chain seq x y z
N MET A 1 30.80 -11.26 58.09
CA MET A 1 30.72 -11.18 56.63
C MET A 1 30.74 -9.70 56.29
N ASP A 2 31.90 -9.19 55.91
CA ASP A 2 32.18 -7.77 55.84
C ASP A 2 31.54 -7.12 54.60
N ASN A 3 30.90 -5.97 54.79
CA ASN A 3 30.29 -5.15 53.74
C ASN A 3 31.25 -4.78 52.59
N LEU A 4 32.56 -4.83 52.84
CA LEU A 4 33.59 -4.59 51.83
C LEU A 4 33.63 -5.67 50.74
N ASP A 5 33.35 -6.92 51.11
CA ASP A 5 33.45 -8.07 50.21
C ASP A 5 32.27 -8.11 49.22
N PHE A 6 31.08 -7.70 49.67
CA PHE A 6 29.91 -7.55 48.82
C PHE A 6 30.07 -6.44 47.78
N ASN A 7 30.61 -5.28 48.18
CA ASN A 7 30.82 -4.18 47.23
C ASN A 7 31.88 -4.50 46.18
N GLN A 8 32.94 -5.23 46.56
CA GLN A 8 33.94 -5.69 45.60
C GLN A 8 33.38 -6.77 44.66
N ALA A 9 32.62 -7.74 45.19
CA ALA A 9 31.94 -8.74 44.38
C ALA A 9 30.92 -8.11 43.42
N TRP A 10 30.14 -7.14 43.88
CA TRP A 10 29.18 -6.39 43.05
C TRP A 10 29.89 -5.61 41.95
N LYS A 11 30.97 -4.90 42.27
CA LYS A 11 31.76 -4.13 41.30
C LYS A 11 32.40 -5.04 40.24
N LYS A 12 32.87 -6.22 40.64
CA LYS A 12 33.46 -7.23 39.75
C LYS A 12 32.41 -7.88 38.84
N ILE A 13 31.21 -8.18 39.35
CA ILE A 13 30.08 -8.64 38.54
C ILE A 13 29.61 -7.55 37.58
N ASN A 14 29.61 -6.28 38.03
CA ASN A 14 29.20 -5.15 37.21
C ASN A 14 30.23 -4.89 36.10
N GLU A 15 31.52 -4.98 36.40
CA GLU A 15 32.59 -4.92 35.40
C GLU A 15 32.54 -6.16 34.48
N GLU A 16 32.45 -7.40 34.96
CA GLU A 16 32.40 -8.58 34.09
C GLU A 16 31.15 -8.64 33.20
N LYS A 17 29.97 -8.23 33.70
CA LYS A 17 28.72 -8.24 32.92
C LYS A 17 28.50 -7.01 32.06
N PHE A 18 28.99 -5.83 32.48
CA PHE A 18 28.73 -4.56 31.77
C PHE A 18 29.96 -3.95 31.07
N SER A 19 31.18 -4.38 31.37
CA SER A 19 32.35 -4.03 30.53
C SER A 19 32.42 -4.89 29.26
N THR A 20 31.87 -6.11 29.30
CA THR A 20 31.61 -6.94 28.11
C THR A 20 30.30 -6.59 27.41
N SER A 21 29.40 -5.81 28.04
CA SER A 21 28.20 -5.27 27.39
C SER A 21 28.48 -4.01 26.59
N THR A 22 29.67 -3.91 25.99
CA THR A 22 29.80 -3.15 24.75
C THR A 22 29.08 -3.95 23.68
N LEU A 23 27.74 -3.88 23.67
CA LEU A 23 26.97 -4.10 22.45
C LEU A 23 27.67 -3.25 21.41
N LYS A 24 28.45 -3.89 20.53
CA LYS A 24 29.24 -3.14 19.57
C LYS A 24 28.24 -2.38 18.74
N LYS A 25 28.50 -1.09 18.49
CA LYS A 25 27.66 -0.27 17.61
C LYS A 25 27.37 -1.01 16.29
N GLU A 26 28.32 -1.82 15.85
CA GLU A 26 28.25 -2.77 14.74
C GLU A 26 27.14 -3.82 14.90
N ASP A 27 27.05 -4.52 16.04
CA ASP A 27 26.01 -5.52 16.30
C ASP A 27 24.59 -4.90 16.34
N ILE A 28 24.48 -3.71 16.92
CA ILE A 28 23.21 -2.94 16.94
C ILE A 28 22.83 -2.51 15.52
N MET A 29 23.80 -2.01 14.75
CA MET A 29 23.61 -1.60 13.36
C MET A 29 23.17 -2.79 12.48
N GLU A 30 23.82 -3.95 12.64
CA GLU A 30 23.50 -5.17 11.89
C GLU A 30 22.09 -5.69 12.22
N ALA A 31 21.70 -5.66 13.50
CA ALA A 31 20.35 -6.02 13.91
C ALA A 31 19.28 -5.10 13.29
N ILE A 32 19.49 -3.78 13.34
CA ILE A 32 18.59 -2.78 12.74
C ILE A 32 18.51 -2.96 11.22
N LEU A 33 19.65 -3.21 10.58
CA LEU A 33 19.75 -3.49 9.14
C LEU A 33 18.92 -4.70 8.73
N LYS A 34 19.09 -5.81 9.45
CA LYS A 34 18.40 -7.08 9.17
C LYS A 34 16.89 -6.96 9.33
N GLU A 35 16.45 -6.36 10.43
CA GLU A 35 15.03 -6.11 10.70
C GLU A 35 14.41 -5.23 9.61
N SER A 36 15.12 -4.18 9.20
CA SER A 36 14.60 -3.20 8.25
C SER A 36 14.59 -3.72 6.81
N SER A 37 15.60 -4.50 6.42
CA SER A 37 15.62 -5.21 5.14
C SER A 37 14.44 -6.19 5.05
N SER A 38 14.16 -6.94 6.13
CA SER A 38 12.98 -7.81 6.21
C SER A 38 11.67 -7.03 6.07
N THR A 39 11.54 -5.90 6.77
CA THR A 39 10.36 -5.02 6.70
C THR A 39 10.16 -4.44 5.29
N ILE A 40 11.22 -3.97 4.63
CA ILE A 40 11.17 -3.45 3.26
C ILE A 40 10.78 -4.54 2.27
N SER A 41 11.34 -5.74 2.42
CA SER A 41 11.01 -6.89 1.57
C SER A 41 9.53 -7.26 1.68
N GLU A 42 8.98 -7.31 2.90
CA GLU A 42 7.56 -7.62 3.08
C GLU A 42 6.63 -6.50 2.59
N LEU A 43 7.03 -5.24 2.78
CA LEU A 43 6.34 -4.10 2.20
C LEU A 43 6.28 -4.19 0.66
N LYS A 44 7.40 -4.49 0.00
CA LYS A 44 7.48 -4.66 -1.45
C LYS A 44 6.66 -5.86 -1.92
N LYS A 45 6.70 -6.98 -1.21
CA LYS A 45 5.90 -8.18 -1.49
C LYS A 45 4.40 -7.89 -1.44
N ARG A 46 3.94 -7.15 -0.43
CA ARG A 46 2.53 -6.71 -0.34
C ARG A 46 2.13 -5.79 -1.49
N LEU A 47 3.01 -4.89 -1.95
CA LEU A 47 2.74 -4.09 -3.16
C LEU A 47 2.69 -4.95 -4.42
N LYS A 48 3.57 -5.96 -4.56
CA LYS A 48 3.52 -6.94 -5.67
C LYS A 48 2.19 -7.69 -5.69
N TYR A 49 1.67 -8.13 -4.54
CA TYR A 49 0.35 -8.77 -4.48
C TYR A 49 -0.78 -7.85 -4.95
N LYS A 50 -0.75 -6.56 -4.60
CA LYS A 50 -1.71 -5.58 -5.16
C LYS A 50 -1.58 -5.47 -6.67
N LEU A 51 -0.36 -5.44 -7.21
CA LEU A 51 -0.14 -5.41 -8.66
C LEU A 51 -0.68 -6.66 -9.35
N TYR A 52 -0.44 -7.86 -8.79
CA TYR A 52 -1.02 -9.10 -9.34
C TYR A 52 -2.55 -9.09 -9.31
N TRP A 53 -3.16 -8.52 -8.28
CA TRP A 53 -4.60 -8.31 -8.24
C TRP A 53 -5.09 -7.43 -9.40
N LEU A 54 -4.39 -6.34 -9.70
CA LEU A 54 -4.75 -5.47 -10.83
C LEU A 54 -4.64 -6.22 -12.17
N ILE A 55 -3.57 -6.98 -12.38
CA ILE A 55 -3.36 -7.80 -13.58
C ILE A 55 -4.48 -8.84 -13.73
N PHE A 56 -4.86 -9.49 -12.62
CA PHE A 56 -5.96 -10.45 -12.62
C PHE A 56 -7.28 -9.80 -13.07
N PHE A 57 -7.64 -8.64 -12.55
CA PHE A 57 -8.88 -7.95 -12.97
C PHE A 57 -8.85 -7.53 -14.44
N ILE A 58 -7.70 -7.08 -14.95
CA ILE A 58 -7.53 -6.77 -16.37
C ILE A 58 -7.77 -8.02 -17.22
N ALA A 59 -7.21 -9.17 -16.83
CA ALA A 59 -7.43 -10.43 -17.53
C ALA A 59 -8.90 -10.86 -17.51
N VAL A 60 -9.58 -10.73 -16.35
CA VAL A 60 -11.01 -11.02 -16.21
C VAL A 60 -11.85 -10.10 -17.11
N PHE A 61 -11.60 -8.78 -17.10
CA PHE A 61 -12.33 -7.85 -17.97
C PHE A 61 -12.10 -8.17 -19.45
N THR A 62 -10.87 -8.52 -19.84
CA THR A 62 -10.55 -8.93 -21.21
C THR A 62 -11.31 -10.20 -21.60
N ALA A 63 -11.36 -11.21 -20.74
CA ALA A 63 -12.12 -12.43 -21.00
C ALA A 63 -13.63 -12.15 -21.16
N ILE A 64 -14.20 -11.29 -20.31
CA ILE A 64 -15.62 -10.91 -20.41
C ILE A 64 -15.88 -10.10 -21.69
N MET A 65 -14.97 -9.23 -22.10
CA MET A 65 -15.06 -8.51 -23.37
C MET A 65 -15.07 -9.47 -24.56
N LEU A 66 -14.16 -10.46 -24.59
CA LEU A 66 -14.14 -11.48 -25.64
C LEU A 66 -15.44 -12.29 -25.71
N TRP A 67 -16.03 -12.60 -24.55
CA TRP A 67 -17.32 -13.30 -24.49
C TRP A 67 -18.50 -12.45 -25.00
N ASN A 68 -18.44 -11.12 -24.85
CA ASN A 68 -19.52 -10.19 -25.22
C ASN A 68 -19.11 -9.30 -26.40
N TRP A 69 -18.39 -9.86 -27.38
CA TRP A 69 -17.87 -9.12 -28.54
C TRP A 69 -18.98 -8.49 -29.41
N ASP A 70 -20.18 -9.04 -29.34
CA ASP A 70 -21.38 -8.58 -30.04
C ASP A 70 -22.07 -7.37 -29.37
N LYS A 71 -21.69 -7.04 -28.12
CA LYS A 71 -22.37 -6.00 -27.31
C LYS A 71 -21.47 -4.77 -27.16
N PRO A 72 -21.57 -3.76 -28.04
CA PRO A 72 -20.68 -2.60 -28.02
C PRO A 72 -20.75 -1.80 -26.72
N VAL A 73 -21.90 -1.78 -26.05
CA VAL A 73 -22.07 -1.14 -24.73
C VAL A 73 -21.20 -1.82 -23.66
N VAL A 74 -21.22 -3.15 -23.61
CA VAL A 74 -20.44 -3.92 -22.63
C VAL A 74 -18.94 -3.73 -22.90
N LEU A 75 -18.54 -3.77 -24.18
CA LEU A 75 -17.16 -3.52 -24.60
C LEU A 75 -16.68 -2.12 -24.19
N ALA A 76 -17.50 -1.08 -24.42
CA ALA A 76 -17.15 0.28 -24.04
C ALA A 76 -16.96 0.43 -22.52
N PHE A 77 -17.88 -0.12 -21.71
CA PHE A 77 -17.79 -0.08 -20.25
C PHE A 77 -16.56 -0.81 -19.71
N LEU A 78 -16.36 -2.07 -20.14
CA LEU A 78 -15.21 -2.86 -19.69
C LEU A 78 -13.89 -2.33 -20.26
N GLY A 79 -13.90 -1.68 -21.43
CA GLY A 79 -12.76 -0.98 -22.00
C GLY A 79 -12.31 0.18 -21.12
N VAL A 80 -13.25 1.02 -20.65
CA VAL A 80 -12.95 2.10 -19.70
C VAL A 80 -12.39 1.54 -18.38
N PHE A 81 -12.97 0.47 -17.84
CA PHE A 81 -12.46 -0.17 -16.62
C PHE A 81 -11.07 -0.74 -16.81
N SER A 82 -10.83 -1.43 -17.92
CA SER A 82 -9.52 -1.98 -18.27
C SER A 82 -8.48 -0.86 -18.37
N LEU A 83 -8.83 0.26 -19.01
CA LEU A 83 -7.95 1.44 -19.10
C LEU A 83 -7.62 2.00 -17.71
N LEU A 84 -8.62 2.17 -16.83
CA LEU A 84 -8.40 2.66 -15.47
C LEU A 84 -7.46 1.73 -14.68
N TYR A 85 -7.66 0.42 -14.78
CA TYR A 85 -6.80 -0.57 -14.14
C TYR A 85 -5.38 -0.58 -14.74
N CYS A 86 -5.23 -0.41 -16.06
CA CYS A 86 -3.93 -0.29 -16.70
C CYS A 86 -3.16 0.94 -16.21
N ILE A 87 -3.83 2.10 -16.12
CA ILE A 87 -3.17 3.34 -15.65
C ILE A 87 -2.79 3.21 -14.16
N GLY A 88 -3.71 2.73 -13.32
CA GLY A 88 -3.43 2.48 -11.90
C GLY A 88 -2.32 1.45 -11.68
N GLY A 89 -2.36 0.36 -12.45
CA GLY A 89 -1.37 -0.71 -12.43
C GLY A 89 0.01 -0.24 -12.89
N TYR A 90 0.08 0.53 -13.97
CA TYR A 90 1.33 1.14 -14.43
C TYR A 90 1.93 2.06 -13.37
N SER A 91 1.09 2.89 -12.74
CA SER A 91 1.57 3.78 -11.69
C SER A 91 2.10 3.02 -10.47
N LEU A 92 1.46 1.92 -10.08
CA LEU A 92 1.91 1.06 -8.99
C LEU A 92 3.20 0.31 -9.36
N PHE A 93 3.27 -0.22 -10.58
CA PHE A 93 4.44 -0.90 -11.12
C PHE A 93 5.68 0.00 -11.11
N ARG A 94 5.53 1.27 -11.47
CA ARG A 94 6.62 2.26 -11.39
C ARG A 94 7.15 2.43 -9.96
N GLU A 95 6.30 2.40 -8.94
CA GLU A 95 6.76 2.53 -7.55
C GLU A 95 7.39 1.23 -7.04
N VAL A 96 6.83 0.08 -7.40
CA VAL A 96 7.39 -1.25 -7.05
C VAL A 96 8.80 -1.42 -7.61
N ASN A 97 9.04 -0.97 -8.85
CA ASN A 97 10.34 -1.09 -9.52
C ASN A 97 11.40 -0.12 -8.98
N LYS A 98 11.01 0.92 -8.23
CA LYS A 98 11.97 1.81 -7.54
C LYS A 98 12.43 1.24 -6.20
N MET A 99 11.74 0.23 -5.67
CA MET A 99 12.13 -0.42 -4.44
C MET A 99 13.10 -1.56 -4.72
N ASP A 100 14.29 -1.47 -4.16
CA ASP A 100 15.22 -2.60 -4.01
C ASP A 100 14.66 -3.66 -3.03
N ASP A 101 15.06 -4.93 -3.16
CA ASP A 101 14.63 -6.01 -2.25
C ASP A 101 15.44 -6.06 -0.95
N TYR A 102 16.55 -5.33 -0.88
CA TYR A 102 17.48 -5.29 0.25
C TYR A 102 18.07 -3.89 0.42
N ILE A 103 18.53 -3.57 1.64
CA ILE A 103 19.34 -2.38 1.88
C ILE A 103 20.78 -2.68 1.49
N ASP A 104 21.32 -1.90 0.56
CA ASP A 104 22.72 -1.98 0.16
C ASP A 104 23.61 -1.40 1.26
N ALA A 105 24.29 -2.28 2.02
CA ALA A 105 25.17 -1.89 3.11
C ALA A 105 26.42 -1.12 2.65
N SER A 106 26.71 -1.07 1.33
CA SER A 106 27.77 -0.21 0.77
C SER A 106 27.35 1.26 0.68
N LYS A 107 26.06 1.55 0.82
CA LYS A 107 25.48 2.89 0.84
C LYS A 107 25.09 3.29 2.25
N ASP A 108 24.85 4.58 2.44
CA ASP A 108 24.25 5.08 3.68
C ASP A 108 22.89 4.41 3.91
N THR A 109 22.87 3.48 4.86
CA THR A 109 21.72 2.66 5.22
C THR A 109 20.54 3.52 5.64
N LEU A 110 20.79 4.64 6.34
CA LEU A 110 19.74 5.54 6.81
C LEU A 110 19.04 6.21 5.62
N THR A 111 19.83 6.61 4.63
CA THR A 111 19.32 7.21 3.38
C THR A 111 18.49 6.21 2.58
N GLU A 112 18.91 4.95 2.46
CA GLU A 112 18.13 3.92 1.75
C GLU A 112 16.81 3.61 2.47
N MET A 113 16.80 3.48 3.80
CA MET A 113 15.55 3.29 4.57
C MET A 113 14.55 4.42 4.37
N LYS A 114 15.02 5.68 4.41
CA LYS A 114 14.19 6.87 4.17
C LYS A 114 13.62 6.85 2.75
N LYS A 115 14.46 6.55 1.75
CA LYS A 115 14.03 6.40 0.35
C LYS A 115 12.92 5.34 0.22
N HIS A 116 13.07 4.15 0.82
CA HIS A 116 12.03 3.12 0.77
C HIS A 116 10.73 3.53 1.45
N ARG A 117 10.82 4.21 2.61
CA ARG A 117 9.66 4.77 3.31
C ARG A 117 8.92 5.79 2.44
N ASP A 118 9.65 6.66 1.75
CA ASP A 118 9.09 7.69 0.88
C ASP A 118 8.43 7.10 -0.37
N ILE A 119 9.03 6.07 -0.97
CA ILE A 119 8.43 5.33 -2.08
C ILE A 119 7.11 4.69 -1.65
N MET A 120 7.06 4.05 -0.47
CA MET A 120 5.83 3.46 0.06
C MET A 120 4.75 4.52 0.32
N ASN A 121 5.12 5.64 0.93
CA ASN A 121 4.20 6.76 1.15
C ASN A 121 3.69 7.34 -0.17
N SER A 122 4.55 7.44 -1.19
CA SER A 122 4.16 7.88 -2.53
C SER A 122 3.15 6.91 -3.15
N ALA A 123 3.43 5.60 -3.10
CA ALA A 123 2.55 4.55 -3.61
C ALA A 123 1.16 4.60 -2.96
N LEU A 124 1.08 4.65 -1.63
CA LEU A 124 -0.18 4.72 -0.89
C LEU A 124 -0.95 6.02 -1.15
N ARG A 125 -0.25 7.15 -1.27
CA ARG A 125 -0.87 8.44 -1.60
C ARG A 125 -1.43 8.44 -3.03
N ASN A 126 -0.70 7.86 -3.97
CA ASN A 126 -1.11 7.76 -5.35
C ASN A 126 -2.30 6.81 -5.52
N GLU A 127 -2.29 5.66 -4.83
CA GLU A 127 -3.43 4.75 -4.73
C GLU A 127 -4.67 5.48 -4.20
N ARG A 128 -4.52 6.30 -3.14
CA ARG A 128 -5.64 7.06 -2.60
C ARG A 128 -6.20 8.07 -3.61
N LYS A 129 -5.34 8.81 -4.33
CA LYS A 129 -5.76 9.73 -5.39
C LYS A 129 -6.49 9.00 -6.51
N TRP A 130 -5.94 7.88 -6.97
CA TRP A 130 -6.58 7.04 -7.98
C TRP A 130 -7.92 6.49 -7.51
N GLY A 131 -8.00 6.01 -6.27
CA GLY A 131 -9.24 5.54 -5.65
C GLY A 131 -10.30 6.64 -5.55
N MET A 132 -9.93 7.91 -5.36
CA MET A 132 -10.90 9.01 -5.36
C MET A 132 -11.53 9.25 -6.74
N VAL A 133 -10.80 9.00 -7.82
CA VAL A 133 -11.28 9.25 -9.18
C VAL A 133 -11.95 8.01 -9.77
N ALA A 134 -11.32 6.85 -9.66
CA ALA A 134 -11.79 5.62 -10.28
C ALA A 134 -13.06 5.08 -9.59
N PHE A 135 -13.18 5.23 -8.27
CA PHE A 135 -14.28 4.63 -7.51
C PHE A 135 -15.65 5.23 -7.85
N PRO A 136 -15.85 6.57 -7.91
CA PRO A 136 -17.10 7.15 -8.40
C PRO A 136 -17.46 6.69 -9.81
N VAL A 137 -16.48 6.67 -10.72
CA VAL A 137 -16.69 6.27 -12.13
C VAL A 137 -17.16 4.81 -12.20
N MET A 138 -16.50 3.91 -11.48
CA MET A 138 -16.88 2.50 -11.41
C MET A 138 -18.27 2.30 -10.81
N PHE A 139 -18.59 3.03 -9.75
CA PHE A 139 -19.89 2.93 -9.08
C PHE A 139 -21.04 3.42 -9.96
N VAL A 140 -20.90 4.61 -10.58
CA VAL A 140 -21.89 5.14 -11.53
C VAL A 140 -22.08 4.17 -12.70
N SER A 141 -20.98 3.65 -13.23
CA SER A 141 -21.01 2.66 -14.31
C SER A 141 -21.75 1.38 -13.91
N ALA A 142 -21.55 0.90 -12.68
CA ALA A 142 -22.26 -0.27 -12.14
C ALA A 142 -23.77 -0.05 -11.97
N LEU A 143 -24.22 1.21 -11.78
CA LEU A 143 -25.64 1.56 -11.73
C LEU A 143 -26.27 1.68 -13.13
N ILE A 144 -25.51 2.20 -14.11
CA ILE A 144 -25.99 2.44 -15.48
C ILE A 144 -26.03 1.15 -16.30
N LEU A 145 -24.96 0.35 -16.26
CA LEU A 145 -24.79 -0.81 -17.13
C LEU A 145 -25.95 -1.82 -17.05
N PRO A 146 -26.46 -2.23 -15.87
CA PRO A 146 -27.57 -3.18 -15.79
C PRO A 146 -28.88 -2.63 -16.40
N ARG A 147 -29.11 -1.31 -16.33
CA ARG A 147 -30.30 -0.68 -16.92
C ARG A 147 -30.20 -0.63 -18.45
N MET A 148 -29.00 -0.30 -18.97
CA MET A 148 -28.75 -0.36 -20.41
C MET A 148 -28.88 -1.78 -20.96
N LEU A 149 -28.43 -2.79 -20.21
CA LEU A 149 -28.61 -4.20 -20.60
C LEU A 149 -30.08 -4.66 -20.59
N LYS A 150 -30.95 -3.98 -19.84
CA LYS A 150 -32.41 -4.20 -19.86
C LYS A 150 -33.13 -3.44 -20.97
N GLY A 151 -32.38 -2.73 -21.82
CA GLY A 151 -32.92 -2.00 -22.97
C GLY A 151 -33.22 -0.52 -22.72
N THR A 152 -32.97 0.02 -21.51
CA THR A 152 -33.14 1.45 -21.27
C THR A 152 -32.05 2.25 -22.00
N PRO A 153 -32.40 3.16 -22.93
CA PRO A 153 -31.44 4.00 -23.62
C PRO A 153 -30.66 4.88 -22.64
N PHE A 154 -29.37 5.09 -22.91
CA PHE A 154 -28.52 5.97 -22.09
C PHE A 154 -29.12 7.38 -21.95
N LYS A 155 -29.71 7.90 -23.03
CA LYS A 155 -30.36 9.22 -23.05
C LYS A 155 -31.46 9.33 -22.00
N GLU A 156 -32.30 8.31 -21.83
CA GLU A 156 -33.39 8.33 -20.86
C GLU A 156 -32.87 8.38 -19.42
N LEU A 157 -31.79 7.65 -19.15
CA LEU A 157 -31.15 7.65 -17.83
C LEU A 157 -30.61 9.02 -17.44
N ILE A 158 -29.92 9.70 -18.36
CA ILE A 158 -29.33 11.02 -18.07
C ILE A 158 -30.36 12.16 -18.06
N THR A 159 -31.58 11.93 -18.57
CA THR A 159 -32.66 12.92 -18.51
C THR A 159 -33.62 12.69 -17.35
N ASP A 160 -33.55 11.54 -16.67
CA ASP A 160 -34.37 11.25 -15.49
C ASP A 160 -33.79 11.96 -14.25
N PRO A 161 -34.45 13.02 -13.74
CA PRO A 161 -33.95 13.76 -12.60
C PRO A 161 -33.93 12.92 -11.32
N VAL A 162 -34.85 11.96 -11.16
CA VAL A 162 -34.90 11.09 -9.99
C VAL A 162 -33.69 10.14 -10.00
N PHE A 163 -33.38 9.57 -11.16
CA PHE A 163 -32.19 8.74 -11.33
C PHE A 163 -30.91 9.54 -11.07
N LEU A 164 -30.77 10.74 -11.65
CA LEU A 164 -29.59 11.58 -11.45
C LEU A 164 -29.38 11.94 -9.98
N ILE A 165 -30.42 12.38 -9.28
CA ILE A 165 -30.34 12.69 -7.83
C ILE A 165 -29.92 11.45 -7.05
N THR A 166 -30.53 10.29 -7.35
CA THR A 166 -30.21 9.02 -6.69
C THR A 166 -28.74 8.63 -6.91
N VAL A 167 -28.25 8.72 -8.15
CA VAL A 167 -26.86 8.42 -8.51
C VAL A 167 -25.91 9.36 -7.80
N ILE A 168 -26.18 10.67 -7.77
CA ILE A 168 -25.31 11.66 -7.11
C ILE A 168 -25.22 11.39 -5.61
N VAL A 169 -26.37 11.20 -4.94
CA VAL A 169 -26.42 10.96 -3.49
C VAL A 169 -25.72 9.65 -3.14
N LEU A 170 -26.04 8.56 -3.83
CA LEU A 170 -25.42 7.26 -3.58
C LEU A 170 -23.92 7.27 -3.87
N THR A 171 -23.50 7.86 -4.99
CA THR A 171 -22.07 7.93 -5.36
C THR A 171 -21.30 8.73 -4.32
N THR A 172 -21.85 9.83 -3.81
CA THR A 172 -21.21 10.64 -2.77
C THR A 172 -21.05 9.85 -1.47
N LEU A 173 -22.12 9.21 -0.99
CA LEU A 173 -22.10 8.41 0.23
C LEU A 173 -21.14 7.22 0.13
N VAL A 174 -21.23 6.47 -0.97
CA VAL A 174 -20.43 5.26 -1.21
C VAL A 174 -18.96 5.64 -1.39
N THR A 175 -18.66 6.76 -2.05
CA THR A 175 -17.27 7.25 -2.18
C THR A 175 -16.68 7.61 -0.82
N PHE A 176 -17.43 8.30 0.05
CA PHE A 176 -16.96 8.62 1.40
C PHE A 176 -16.68 7.35 2.22
N LEU A 177 -17.62 6.40 2.21
CA LEU A 177 -17.47 5.11 2.90
C LEU A 177 -16.31 4.29 2.33
N GLY A 178 -16.15 4.28 1.00
CA GLY A 178 -15.06 3.60 0.31
C GLY A 178 -13.70 4.17 0.68
N GLN A 179 -13.57 5.50 0.78
CA GLN A 179 -12.34 6.15 1.24
C GLN A 179 -12.01 5.81 2.70
N TRP A 180 -13.03 5.80 3.57
CA TRP A 180 -12.85 5.39 4.97
C TRP A 180 -12.40 3.93 5.08
N ALA A 181 -13.03 3.03 4.33
CA ALA A 181 -12.68 1.62 4.29
C ALA A 181 -11.26 1.40 3.74
N ALA A 182 -10.91 2.06 2.63
CA ALA A 182 -9.59 1.98 2.02
C ALA A 182 -8.49 2.47 2.98
N LYS A 183 -8.73 3.57 3.70
CA LYS A 183 -7.80 4.05 4.74
C LYS A 183 -7.60 2.98 5.83
N LYS A 184 -8.69 2.41 6.35
CA LYS A 184 -8.62 1.37 7.39
C LYS A 184 -7.88 0.11 6.92
N MET A 185 -8.14 -0.32 5.69
CA MET A 185 -7.44 -1.47 5.09
C MET A 185 -5.95 -1.20 4.88
N ASN A 186 -5.58 0.00 4.42
CA ASN A 186 -4.17 0.36 4.24
C ASN A 186 -3.44 0.47 5.58
N THR A 187 -4.05 1.05 6.61
CA THR A 187 -3.46 1.05 7.97
C THR A 187 -3.28 -0.36 8.52
N LYS A 188 -4.27 -1.26 8.34
CA LYS A 188 -4.14 -2.65 8.79
C LYS A 188 -3.13 -3.45 7.97
N GLY A 189 -3.01 -3.16 6.67
CA GLY A 189 -2.14 -3.88 5.74
C GLY A 189 -0.69 -3.41 5.73
N TYR A 190 -0.42 -2.15 6.05
CA TYR A 190 0.91 -1.55 5.93
C TYR A 190 1.36 -0.78 7.17
N GLY A 191 0.45 -0.44 8.09
CA GLY A 191 0.73 0.42 9.24
C GLY A 191 1.86 -0.11 10.11
N SER A 192 1.77 -1.35 10.62
CA SER A 192 2.81 -1.94 11.47
C SER A 192 4.19 -1.87 10.82
N TYR A 193 4.33 -2.33 9.58
CA TYR A 193 5.61 -2.32 8.87
C TYR A 193 6.15 -0.90 8.62
N MET A 194 5.26 0.08 8.39
CA MET A 194 5.66 1.48 8.24
C MET A 194 6.09 2.11 9.57
N ASP A 195 5.45 1.72 10.66
CA ASP A 195 5.80 2.14 12.02
C ASP A 195 7.14 1.51 12.44
N ASP A 196 7.34 0.22 12.19
CA ASP A 196 8.59 -0.52 12.44
C ASP A 196 9.77 0.10 11.66
N LEU A 197 9.57 0.39 10.37
CA LEU A 197 10.57 1.09 9.56
C LEU A 197 10.84 2.51 10.09
N GLY A 198 9.82 3.21 10.56
CA GLY A 198 9.95 4.53 11.18
C GLY A 198 10.74 4.51 12.49
N MET A 199 10.51 3.51 13.34
CA MET A 199 11.26 3.32 14.58
C MET A 199 12.73 3.02 14.30
N ASN A 200 13.02 2.17 13.30
CA ASN A 200 14.39 1.81 12.96
C ASN A 200 15.19 2.98 12.36
N ILE A 201 14.54 3.82 11.55
CA ILE A 201 15.12 5.09 11.09
C ILE A 201 15.48 5.98 12.29
N LYS A 202 14.57 6.13 13.26
CA LYS A 202 14.81 6.96 14.45
C LYS A 202 15.97 6.43 15.30
N LYS A 203 16.03 5.11 15.53
CA LYS A 203 17.16 4.48 16.25
C LYS A 203 18.50 4.75 15.57
N MET A 204 18.54 4.75 14.23
CA MET A 204 19.75 5.05 13.47
C MET A 204 20.16 6.52 13.52
N GLU A 205 19.21 7.45 13.65
CA GLU A 205 19.50 8.88 13.84
C GLU A 205 20.07 9.20 15.23
N GLU A 206 19.77 8.34 16.22
CA GLU A 206 20.21 8.49 17.62
C GLU A 206 21.57 7.81 17.93
N LEU A 207 22.16 7.09 16.96
CA LEU A 207 23.39 6.29 17.09
C LEU A 207 24.68 7.02 16.64
#